data_AF-A0A2N0MDB8-F1
#
_entry.id   AF-A0A2N0MDB8-F1
#
_cell.length_a   1.000
_cell.length_b   1.000
_cell.length_c   1.000
_cell.angle_alpha   90.00
_cell.angle_beta   90.00
_cell.angle_gamma   90.00
#
_symmetry.space_group_name_H-M   'P 1'
#
loop_
_entity.id
_entity.type
_entity.pdbx_description
1 polymer ?
#
loop_
_entity_poly.entity_id
_entity_poly.type
_entity_poly.pdbx_seq_one_letter_code
_entity_poly.pdbx_strand_id
1 'polypeptide(L)'
;MALEGLLGLIEELRGRIGHHSAVLRQNEMATRYILIDPLLRELGWDTADPKQVIPEYRSGSGSADYALLKDGKPIVVVEAKKIGSIVK
;
A
#
# COMPACT_ATOMS: atom_id res chain seq x y z
N MET A 1 -18.31 -2.70 -1.55
CA MET A 1 -17.49 -1.56 -2.03
C MET A 1 -18.24 -0.92 -3.17
N ALA A 2 -18.61 0.36 -3.06
CA ALA A 2 -19.18 1.07 -4.20
C ALA A 2 -18.01 1.51 -5.10
N LEU A 3 -18.09 1.24 -6.40
CA LEU A 3 -17.07 1.64 -7.38
C LEU A 3 -16.78 3.14 -7.32
N GLU A 4 -17.79 3.93 -6.95
CA GLU A 4 -17.69 5.38 -6.74
C GLU A 4 -16.70 5.76 -5.62
N GLY A 5 -16.64 4.99 -4.53
CA GLY A 5 -15.71 5.23 -3.41
C GLY A 5 -14.26 5.07 -3.83
N LEU A 6 -13.96 3.97 -4.53
CA LEU A 6 -12.62 3.70 -5.06
C LEU A 6 -12.17 4.76 -6.06
N LEU A 7 -13.04 5.19 -6.97
CA LEU A 7 -12.75 6.27 -7.91
C LEU A 7 -12.45 7.60 -7.18
N GLY A 8 -13.28 7.95 -6.20
CA GLY A 8 -13.06 9.13 -5.36
C GLY A 8 -11.71 9.09 -4.63
N LEU A 9 -11.35 7.94 -4.07
CA LEU A 9 -10.04 7.77 -3.43
C LEU A 9 -8.89 7.94 -4.43
N ILE A 10 -8.97 7.33 -5.61
CA ILE A 10 -7.89 7.45 -6.62
C ILE A 10 -7.66 8.91 -7.01
N GLU A 11 -8.73 9.68 -7.18
CA GLU A 11 -8.66 11.12 -7.46
C GLU A 11 -8.01 11.89 -6.30
N GLU A 12 -8.35 11.56 -5.05
CA GLU A 12 -7.72 12.13 -3.86
C GLU A 12 -6.23 11.81 -3.77
N LEU A 13 -5.86 10.53 -3.96
CA LEU A 13 -4.47 10.07 -3.94
C LEU A 13 -3.64 10.77 -5.03
N ARG A 14 -4.20 11.01 -6.20
CA ARG A 14 -3.56 11.82 -7.25
C ARG A 14 -3.27 13.24 -6.76
N GLY A 15 -4.20 13.87 -6.05
CA GLY A 15 -3.99 15.17 -5.40
C GLY A 15 -2.87 15.13 -4.36
N ARG A 16 -2.83 14.10 -3.51
CA ARG A 16 -1.78 13.91 -2.49
C ARG A 16 -0.39 13.80 -3.10
N ILE A 17 -0.25 13.13 -4.24
CA ILE A 17 1.03 13.01 -4.96
C ILE A 17 1.58 14.38 -5.36
N GLY A 18 0.72 15.30 -5.83
CA GLY A 18 1.11 16.66 -6.17
C GLY A 18 1.54 17.47 -4.94
N HIS A 19 0.66 17.53 -3.93
CA HIS A 19 0.88 18.34 -2.72
C HIS A 19 2.04 17.84 -1.84
N HIS A 20 2.30 16.53 -1.82
CA HIS A 20 3.30 15.90 -0.96
C HIS A 20 4.50 15.35 -1.76
N SER A 21 4.71 15.84 -2.98
CA SER A 21 5.74 15.34 -3.89
C SER A 21 7.16 15.30 -3.27
N ALA A 22 7.54 16.31 -2.49
CA ALA A 22 8.85 16.38 -1.86
C ALA A 22 9.10 15.21 -0.90
N VAL A 23 8.14 14.91 -0.01
CA VAL A 23 8.28 13.80 0.96
C VAL A 23 8.16 12.44 0.28
N LEU A 24 7.23 12.30 -0.67
CA LEU A 24 7.00 11.03 -1.39
C LEU A 24 8.17 10.61 -2.27
N ARG A 25 8.97 11.55 -2.77
CA ARG A 25 10.19 11.27 -3.56
C ARG A 25 11.40 10.87 -2.71
N GLN A 26 11.37 11.16 -1.41
CA GLN A 26 12.49 10.93 -0.51
C GLN A 26 12.26 9.75 0.43
N ASN A 27 11.01 9.45 0.77
CA ASN A 27 10.67 8.49 1.82
C ASN A 27 9.70 7.42 1.31
N GLU A 28 10.16 6.17 1.26
CA GLU A 28 9.35 5.01 0.89
C GLU A 28 8.21 4.71 1.87
N MET A 29 8.46 4.91 3.17
CA MET A 29 7.41 4.78 4.20
C MET A 29 6.30 5.81 3.97
N ALA A 30 6.63 7.01 3.47
CA ALA A 30 5.60 7.98 3.11
C ALA A 30 4.72 7.50 1.94
N THR A 31 5.28 6.83 0.92
CA THR A 31 4.49 6.19 -0.14
C THR A 31 3.51 5.17 0.45
N ARG A 32 4.02 4.33 1.35
CA ARG A 32 3.25 3.29 2.05
C ARG A 32 2.07 3.90 2.81
N TYR A 33 2.35 4.84 3.70
CA TYR A 33 1.36 5.46 4.57
C TYR A 33 0.35 6.36 3.84
N ILE A 34 0.80 7.18 2.89
CA ILE A 34 -0.05 8.22 2.26
C ILE A 34 -0.87 7.66 1.10
N LEU A 35 -0.37 6.61 0.43
CA LEU A 35 -0.95 6.12 -0.83
C LEU A 35 -1.39 4.65 -0.76
N ILE A 36 -0.52 3.75 -0.30
CA ILE A 36 -0.82 2.31 -0.31
C ILE A 36 -1.82 1.94 0.77
N ASP A 37 -1.58 2.36 2.01
CA ASP A 37 -2.44 2.09 3.15
C ASP A 37 -3.92 2.49 2.90
N PRO A 38 -4.23 3.72 2.44
CA PRO A 38 -5.60 4.10 2.11
C PRO A 38 -6.20 3.25 0.99
N LEU A 39 -5.41 2.93 -0.05
CA LEU A 39 -5.86 2.09 -1.15
C LEU A 39 -6.20 0.68 -0.68
N LEU A 40 -5.36 0.08 0.16
CA LEU A 40 -5.63 -1.24 0.75
C LEU A 40 -6.93 -1.23 1.57
N ARG A 41 -7.11 -0.21 2.41
CA ARG A 41 -8.34 -0.06 3.22
C ARG A 41 -9.59 0.09 2.36
N GLU A 42 -9.52 0.90 1.30
CA GLU A 42 -10.64 1.05 0.36
C GLU A 42 -10.94 -0.24 -0.42
N LEU A 43 -9.90 -1.03 -0.72
CA LEU A 43 -10.03 -2.37 -1.28
C LEU A 43 -10.58 -3.41 -0.29
N GLY A 44 -10.85 -3.01 0.97
CA GLY A 44 -11.40 -3.86 2.02
C GLY A 44 -10.37 -4.61 2.86
N TRP A 45 -9.09 -4.27 2.73
CA TRP A 45 -8.02 -4.83 3.54
C TRP A 45 -7.75 -3.96 4.76
N ASP A 46 -7.99 -4.49 5.96
CA ASP A 46 -7.69 -3.76 7.18
C ASP A 46 -6.19 -3.83 7.51
N THR A 47 -5.48 -2.71 7.31
CA THR A 47 -4.05 -2.63 7.63
C THR A 47 -3.73 -2.58 9.12
N ALA A 48 -4.76 -2.47 9.99
CA ALA A 48 -4.62 -2.61 11.44
C ALA A 48 -4.85 -4.05 11.92
N ASP A 49 -5.35 -4.95 11.06
CA ASP A 49 -5.57 -6.36 11.40
C ASP A 49 -4.45 -7.25 10.83
N PRO A 50 -3.53 -7.78 11.68
CA PRO A 50 -2.45 -8.64 11.23
C PRO A 50 -2.92 -10.00 10.67
N LYS A 51 -4.19 -10.36 10.84
CA LYS A 51 -4.78 -11.54 10.19
C LYS A 51 -5.09 -11.28 8.72
N GLN A 52 -5.17 -10.01 8.31
CA GLN A 52 -5.44 -9.58 6.95
C GLN A 52 -4.20 -8.99 6.28
N VAL A 53 -3.42 -8.18 6.98
CA VAL A 53 -2.24 -7.50 6.42
C VAL A 53 -1.06 -7.59 7.37
N ILE A 54 0.03 -8.19 6.91
CA ILE A 54 1.30 -8.23 7.64
C ILE A 54 2.29 -7.28 6.96
N PRO A 55 2.69 -6.17 7.61
CA PRO A 55 3.79 -5.35 7.12
C PRO A 55 5.14 -6.04 7.35
N GLU A 56 6.16 -5.68 6.56
CA GLU A 56 7.52 -6.22 6.69
C GLU A 56 7.56 -7.76 6.62
N TYR A 57 6.75 -8.34 5.74
CA TYR A 57 6.60 -9.79 5.65
C TYR A 57 7.88 -10.45 5.15
N ARG A 58 8.39 -11.42 5.92
CA ARG A 58 9.55 -12.24 5.54
C ARG A 58 9.11 -13.66 5.17
N SER A 59 9.54 -14.11 4.02
CA SER A 59 9.38 -15.47 3.53
C SER A 59 10.74 -16.11 3.25
N GLY A 60 10.76 -17.43 3.06
CA GLY A 60 12.00 -18.14 2.70
C GLY A 60 12.65 -17.67 1.38
N SER A 61 11.91 -16.98 0.52
CA SER A 61 12.38 -16.47 -0.78
C SER A 61 12.70 -14.97 -0.80
N GLY A 62 12.50 -14.24 0.31
CA GLY A 62 12.73 -12.79 0.38
C GLY A 62 11.75 -12.07 1.31
N SER A 63 11.84 -10.74 1.32
CA SER A 63 10.95 -9.85 2.08
C SER A 63 10.04 -9.06 1.15
N ALA A 64 8.88 -8.65 1.66
CA ALA A 64 7.97 -7.72 1.02
C ALA A 64 7.46 -6.70 2.04
N ASP A 65 7.14 -5.48 1.58
CA ASP A 65 6.58 -4.43 2.45
C ASP A 65 5.23 -4.81 3.06
N TYR A 66 4.39 -5.53 2.31
CA TYR A 66 3.13 -6.08 2.82
C TYR A 66 2.91 -7.50 2.30
N ALA A 67 2.29 -8.33 3.13
CA ALA A 67 1.58 -9.53 2.70
C ALA A 67 0.10 -9.40 3.05
N LEU A 68 -0.77 -9.67 2.08
CA LEU A 68 -2.22 -9.72 2.26
C LEU A 68 -2.66 -11.17 2.41
N LEU A 69 -3.36 -11.48 3.50
CA LEU A 69 -3.64 -12.83 3.94
C LEU A 69 -5.10 -13.21 3.69
N LYS A 70 -5.31 -14.40 3.15
CA LYS A 70 -6.62 -15.05 3.13
C LYS A 70 -6.49 -16.40 3.80
N ASP A 71 -7.38 -16.66 4.78
CA ASP A 71 -7.36 -17.89 5.58
C ASP A 71 -5.99 -18.20 6.20
N GLY A 72 -5.31 -17.15 6.69
CA GLY A 72 -3.99 -17.23 7.33
C GLY A 72 -2.82 -17.45 6.36
N LYS A 73 -3.06 -17.45 5.04
CA LYS A 73 -2.03 -17.64 4.02
C LYS A 73 -1.84 -16.36 3.19
N PRO A 74 -0.61 -15.92 2.92
CA PRO A 74 -0.37 -14.79 2.03
C PRO A 74 -0.83 -15.13 0.61
N ILE A 75 -1.69 -14.29 0.03
CA ILE A 75 -2.20 -14.44 -1.35
C ILE A 75 -1.68 -13.35 -2.29
N VAL A 76 -1.26 -12.21 -1.74
CA VAL A 76 -0.66 -11.10 -2.48
C VAL A 76 0.48 -10.54 -1.63
N VAL A 77 1.57 -10.18 -2.28
CA VAL A 77 2.64 -9.36 -1.68
C VAL A 77 2.70 -8.02 -2.40
N VAL A 78 2.97 -6.96 -1.66
CA VAL A 78 3.12 -5.60 -2.19
C VAL A 78 4.51 -5.11 -1.81
N GLU A 79 5.23 -4.61 -2.80
CA GLU A 79 6.51 -3.92 -2.64
C GLU A 79 6.32 -2.46 -3.01
N ALA A 80 6.74 -1.57 -2.12
CA ALA A 80 6.64 -0.13 -2.25
C ALA A 80 8.01 0.46 -2.60
N LYS A 81 7.99 1.60 -3.27
CA LYS A 81 9.17 2.43 -3.47
C LYS A 81 8.78 3.89 -3.31
N LYS A 82 9.76 4.76 -3.01
CA LYS A 82 9.58 6.21 -3.13
C LYS A 82 9.22 6.59 -4.58
N ILE A 83 8.35 7.58 -4.75
CA ILE A 83 7.87 8.01 -6.07
C ILE A 83 9.04 8.39 -6.99
N GLY A 84 8.95 7.98 -8.26
CA GLY A 84 9.97 8.23 -9.28
C GLY A 84 11.11 7.21 -9.30
N SER A 85 11.08 6.20 -8.43
CA SER A 85 12.01 5.07 -8.49
C SER A 85 11.47 3.97 -9.41
N ILE A 86 12.39 3.22 -10.01
CA ILE A 86 12.03 2.02 -10.79
C ILE A 86 11.85 0.85 -9.82
N VAL A 87 10.69 0.18 -9.90
CA VAL A 87 10.47 -1.10 -9.23
C VAL A 87 11.23 -2.18 -10.01
N LYS A 88 12.08 -2.95 -9.33
CA LYS A 88 12.89 -4.02 -9.94
C LYS A 88 12.05 -5.25 -10.26
#